data_AF-A0A183EHK9-F1
#
_entry.id   AF-A0A183EHK9-F1
#
_cell.length_a   1.000
_cell.length_b   1.000
_cell.length_c   1.000
_cell.angle_alpha   90.00
_cell.angle_beta   90.00
_cell.angle_gamma   90.00
#
_symmetry.space_group_name_H-M   'P 1'
#
loop_
_entity.id
_entity.type
_entity.pdbx_description
1 polymer ?
#
loop_
_entity_poly.entity_id
_entity_poly.type
_entity_poly.pdbx_seq_one_letter_code
_entity_poly.pdbx_strand_id
1 'polypeptide(L)'
;MGTRLSVSFEDKEVLPRTDRPPTFDPLYGFPKGRKPREMKASWEEMDRWKLELGDRDYCAHLLIALKKCQVFFGAFIRFFLCEQEQARRMPIFINHIFCAFMVY
;
A
#
# COMPACT_ATOMS: atom_id res chain seq x y z
N MET A 1 12.58 -4.63 -18.88
CA MET A 1 11.35 -4.79 -19.68
C MET A 1 10.63 -6.03 -19.18
N GLY A 2 9.39 -5.92 -18.70
CA GLY A 2 8.69 -7.00 -18.01
C GLY A 2 8.21 -8.09 -18.97
N THR A 3 8.63 -9.33 -18.73
CA THR A 3 8.22 -10.53 -19.50
C THR A 3 6.76 -10.95 -19.30
N ARG A 4 6.01 -10.29 -18.42
CA ARG A 4 4.60 -10.64 -18.11
C ARG A 4 3.60 -10.43 -19.24
N LEU A 5 4.01 -9.86 -20.39
CA LEU A 5 3.17 -9.82 -21.58
C LEU A 5 3.03 -11.21 -22.24
N SER A 6 3.86 -12.18 -21.84
CA SER A 6 3.85 -13.52 -22.44
C SER A 6 2.57 -14.31 -22.16
N VAL A 7 1.74 -13.96 -21.15
CA VAL A 7 0.44 -14.62 -20.91
C VAL A 7 -0.51 -14.51 -22.13
N SER A 8 -0.31 -13.53 -23.01
CA SER A 8 -1.08 -13.38 -24.24
C SER A 8 -0.53 -14.19 -25.42
N PHE A 9 0.74 -14.62 -25.36
CA PHE A 9 1.46 -15.30 -26.45
C PHE A 9 1.89 -16.76 -26.13
N GLU A 10 2.11 -17.09 -24.85
CA GLU A 10 2.52 -18.40 -24.31
C GLU A 10 1.35 -19.13 -23.62
N ASP A 11 1.62 -20.33 -23.10
CA ASP A 11 0.64 -21.24 -22.50
C ASP A 11 -0.15 -20.62 -21.35
N LYS A 12 -1.44 -20.39 -21.61
CA LYS A 12 -2.40 -19.74 -20.70
C LYS A 12 -2.76 -20.56 -19.46
N GLU A 13 -2.33 -21.82 -19.42
CA GLU A 13 -2.65 -22.77 -18.34
C GLU A 13 -1.75 -22.60 -17.11
N VAL A 14 -0.48 -22.27 -17.34
CA VAL A 14 0.53 -22.15 -16.27
C VAL A 14 0.58 -20.71 -15.72
N LEU A 15 0.33 -19.73 -16.59
CA LEU A 15 0.51 -18.31 -16.25
C LEU A 15 -0.79 -17.69 -15.70
N PRO A 16 -0.80 -17.20 -14.45
CA PRO A 16 -1.98 -16.57 -13.88
C PRO A 16 -2.25 -15.22 -14.55
N ARG A 17 -3.54 -14.96 -14.76
CA ARG A 17 -4.08 -13.70 -15.29
C ARG A 17 -4.16 -12.66 -14.17
N THR A 18 -3.56 -11.48 -14.37
CA THR A 18 -3.51 -10.40 -13.36
C THR A 18 -4.87 -9.74 -13.09
N ASP A 19 -5.78 -9.80 -14.05
CA ASP A 19 -7.14 -9.25 -13.97
C ASP A 19 -8.07 -10.07 -13.05
N ARG A 20 -7.67 -11.30 -12.69
CA ARG A 20 -8.51 -12.22 -11.93
C ARG A 20 -8.02 -12.33 -10.49
N PRO A 21 -8.95 -12.55 -9.53
CA PRO A 21 -8.56 -12.88 -8.17
C PRO A 21 -7.76 -14.19 -8.12
N PRO A 22 -6.96 -14.41 -7.07
CA PRO A 22 -6.20 -15.65 -6.90
C PRO A 22 -7.14 -16.87 -6.87
N THR A 23 -6.80 -17.89 -7.65
CA THR A 23 -7.57 -19.15 -7.74
C THR A 23 -7.34 -20.08 -6.55
N PHE A 24 -6.19 -19.95 -5.87
CA PHE A 24 -5.82 -20.76 -4.72
C PHE A 24 -6.29 -20.13 -3.40
N ASP A 25 -6.58 -20.97 -2.41
CA ASP A 25 -6.92 -20.53 -1.06
C ASP A 25 -5.75 -19.71 -0.44
N PRO A 26 -6.00 -18.48 0.05
CA PRO A 26 -5.00 -17.67 0.73
C PRO A 26 -4.30 -18.34 1.93
N LEU A 27 -4.88 -19.39 2.52
CA LEU A 27 -4.30 -20.16 3.62
C LEU A 27 -3.47 -21.36 3.17
N TYR A 28 -3.50 -21.71 1.88
CA TYR A 28 -2.76 -22.83 1.34
C TYR A 28 -1.25 -22.61 1.47
N GLY A 29 -0.57 -23.52 2.18
CA GLY A 29 0.88 -23.43 2.47
C GLY A 29 1.25 -22.67 3.74
N PHE A 30 0.28 -22.18 4.53
CA PHE A 30 0.52 -21.54 5.82
C PHE A 30 0.08 -22.45 6.99
N PRO A 31 0.96 -23.34 7.52
CA PRO A 31 0.58 -24.35 8.51
C PRO A 31 0.12 -23.78 9.87
N LYS A 32 0.47 -22.53 10.19
CA LYS A 32 0.05 -21.81 11.40
C LYS A 32 -0.95 -20.69 11.11
N GLY A 33 -1.50 -20.64 9.89
CA GLY A 33 -2.32 -19.55 9.40
C GLY A 33 -1.53 -18.27 9.05
N ARG A 34 -2.18 -17.36 8.33
CA ARG A 34 -1.65 -16.04 7.98
C ARG A 34 -2.10 -15.02 9.03
N LYS A 35 -1.20 -14.16 9.52
CA LYS A 35 -1.58 -13.07 10.43
C LYS A 35 -2.53 -12.10 9.70
N PRO A 36 -3.64 -11.66 10.33
CA PRO A 36 -4.53 -10.69 9.73
C PRO A 36 -3.83 -9.33 9.57
N ARG A 37 -4.25 -8.56 8.55
CA ARG A 37 -3.76 -7.19 8.37
C ARG A 37 -4.53 -6.27 9.30
N GLU A 38 -3.80 -5.53 10.12
CA GLU A 38 -4.39 -4.58 11.07
C GLU A 38 -4.45 -3.18 10.45
N MET A 39 -5.62 -2.55 10.52
CA MET A 39 -5.81 -1.17 10.10
C MET A 39 -5.47 -0.23 11.27
N LYS A 40 -4.39 0.53 11.14
CA LYS A 40 -3.91 1.41 12.22
C LYS A 40 -4.65 2.75 12.32
N ALA A 41 -5.28 3.21 11.23
CA ALA A 41 -6.02 4.48 11.19
C ALA A 41 -7.52 4.23 11.33
N SER A 42 -8.23 5.12 12.02
CA SER A 42 -9.69 5.05 12.12
C SER A 42 -10.37 5.64 10.88
N TRP A 43 -11.61 5.23 10.61
CA TRP A 43 -12.42 5.77 9.51
C TRP A 43 -12.66 7.28 9.64
N GLU A 44 -12.98 7.73 10.85
CA GLU A 44 -13.15 9.14 11.16
C GLU A 44 -11.89 9.95 10.88
N GLU A 45 -10.70 9.41 11.17
CA GLU A 45 -9.43 10.07 10.86
C GLU A 45 -9.22 10.23 9.35
N MET A 46 -9.52 9.21 8.56
CA MET A 46 -9.37 9.28 7.11
C MET A 46 -10.33 10.29 6.48
N ASP A 47 -11.55 10.39 7.01
CA ASP A 47 -12.54 11.37 6.55
C ASP A 47 -12.17 12.80 6.98
N ARG A 48 -11.69 13.01 8.21
CA ARG A 48 -11.19 14.31 8.68
C ARG A 48 -10.09 14.87 7.78
N TRP A 49 -9.18 14.00 7.33
CA TRP A 49 -8.06 14.37 6.45
C TRP A 49 -8.39 14.30 4.95
N LYS A 50 -9.67 14.08 4.60
CA LYS A 50 -10.21 14.03 3.23
C LYS A 50 -9.31 13.16 2.33
N LEU A 51 -9.08 11.91 2.73
CA LEU A 51 -8.32 10.97 1.91
C LEU A 51 -9.16 10.53 0.70
N GLU A 52 -8.52 10.46 -0.46
CA GLU A 52 -9.09 9.89 -1.68
C GLU A 52 -9.33 8.39 -1.52
N LEU A 53 -10.27 7.83 -2.28
CA LEU A 53 -10.65 6.41 -2.16
C LEU A 53 -9.47 5.45 -2.36
N GLY A 54 -8.54 5.77 -3.26
CA GLY A 54 -7.34 4.97 -3.49
C GLY A 54 -6.27 5.09 -2.41
N ASP A 55 -6.30 6.15 -1.61
CA ASP A 55 -5.32 6.41 -0.53
C ASP A 55 -5.79 5.84 0.83
N ARG A 56 -7.02 5.28 0.90
CA ARG A 56 -7.65 4.70 2.10
C ARG A 56 -7.23 3.25 2.37
N ASP A 57 -5.94 2.97 2.22
CA ASP A 57 -5.37 1.64 2.46
C ASP A 57 -5.02 1.41 3.94
N TYR A 58 -4.61 0.20 4.31
CA TYR A 58 -4.00 -0.12 5.61
C TYR A 58 -2.84 0.83 6.00
N CYS A 59 -2.26 1.48 4.99
CA CYS A 59 -1.15 2.43 5.05
C CYS A 59 -1.55 3.88 5.34
N ALA A 60 -2.85 4.18 5.42
CA ALA A 60 -3.38 5.54 5.52
C ALA A 60 -2.79 6.32 6.71
N HIS A 61 -2.38 5.65 7.79
CA HIS A 61 -1.72 6.26 8.94
C HIS A 61 -0.43 7.02 8.58
N LEU A 62 0.37 6.52 7.64
CA LEU A 62 1.60 7.18 7.18
C LEU A 62 1.29 8.42 6.34
N LEU A 63 0.23 8.34 5.53
CA LEU A 63 -0.26 9.46 4.74
C LEU A 63 -0.80 10.58 5.62
N ILE A 64 -1.57 10.23 6.66
CA ILE A 64 -2.10 11.19 7.63
C ILE A 64 -0.96 11.88 8.38
N ALA A 65 0.07 11.14 8.81
CA ALA A 65 1.26 11.73 9.42
C ALA A 65 1.88 12.78 8.50
N LEU A 66 2.16 12.38 7.26
CA LEU A 66 2.68 13.29 6.24
C LEU A 66 1.80 14.55 6.13
N LYS A 67 0.48 14.41 5.91
CA LYS A 67 -0.43 15.56 5.79
C LYS A 67 -0.41 16.47 7.03
N LYS A 68 -0.30 15.92 8.24
CA LYS A 68 -0.19 16.71 9.49
C LYS A 68 1.05 17.60 9.48
N CYS A 69 2.20 17.03 9.15
CA CYS A 69 3.46 17.77 9.06
C CYS A 69 3.42 18.86 7.96
N GLN A 70 2.78 18.60 6.83
CA GLN A 70 2.58 19.60 5.77
C GLN A 70 1.76 20.80 6.24
N VAL A 71 0.68 20.54 6.98
CA VAL A 71 -0.18 21.59 7.52
C VAL A 71 0.55 22.38 8.61
N PHE A 72 1.35 21.71 9.44
CA PHE A 72 2.08 22.35 10.54
C PHE A 72 3.18 23.30 10.05
N PHE A 73 4.00 22.89 9.08
CA PHE A 73 5.14 23.68 8.60
C PHE A 73 4.82 24.61 7.42
N GLY A 74 3.63 24.49 6.82
CA GLY A 74 3.23 25.29 5.66
C GLY A 74 3.94 24.90 4.36
N ALA A 75 3.49 25.49 3.24
CA ALA A 75 3.87 25.05 1.89
C ALA A 75 5.38 25.12 1.57
N PHE A 76 6.11 26.10 2.12
CA PHE A 76 7.49 26.37 1.75
C PHE A 76 8.51 25.51 2.53
N ILE A 77 8.26 25.25 3.81
CA ILE A 77 9.20 24.54 4.71
C ILE A 77 8.99 23.02 4.64
N ARG A 78 7.81 22.58 4.18
CA ARG A 78 7.43 21.18 4.02
C ARG A 78 8.50 20.33 3.31
N PHE A 79 9.13 20.87 2.26
CA PHE A 79 10.09 20.11 1.45
C PHE A 79 11.29 19.62 2.25
N PHE A 80 11.73 20.37 3.27
CA PHE A 80 12.92 20.05 4.05
C PHE A 80 12.60 19.35 5.36
N LEU A 81 11.57 19.79 6.09
CA LEU A 81 11.31 19.26 7.44
C LEU A 81 10.54 17.95 7.44
N CYS A 82 9.82 17.63 6.37
CA CYS A 82 8.93 16.48 6.32
C CYS A 82 9.53 15.24 5.64
N GLU A 83 10.82 15.25 5.33
CA GLU A 83 11.48 14.17 4.58
C GLU A 83 11.32 12.81 5.26
N GLN A 84 11.36 12.76 6.59
CA GLN A 84 11.21 11.52 7.36
C GLN A 84 9.83 10.86 7.15
N GLU A 85 8.78 11.66 7.07
CA GLU A 85 7.42 11.16 6.82
C GLU A 85 7.20 10.86 5.33
N GLN A 86 7.89 11.60 4.45
CA GLN A 86 7.83 11.38 3.02
C GLN A 86 8.58 10.10 2.60
N ALA A 87 9.71 9.81 3.24
CA ALA A 87 10.44 8.56 3.12
C ALA A 87 9.61 7.38 3.65
N ARG A 88 8.85 7.58 4.74
CA ARG A 88 7.87 6.60 5.23
C ARG A 88 6.68 6.40 4.28
N ARG A 89 6.28 7.41 3.50
CA ARG A 89 5.25 7.27 2.45
C ARG A 89 5.78 6.60 1.18
N MET A 90 7.04 6.84 0.81
CA MET A 90 7.67 6.34 -0.42
C MET A 90 7.50 4.83 -0.72
N PRO A 91 7.39 3.91 0.25
CA PRO A 91 6.99 2.54 -0.03
C PRO A 91 5.66 2.42 -0.82
N ILE A 92 4.75 3.39 -0.76
CA ILE A 92 3.48 3.38 -1.52
C ILE A 92 3.71 3.48 -3.04
N PHE A 93 4.78 4.15 -3.50
CA PHE A 93 5.00 4.40 -4.94
C PHE A 93 5.88 3.36 -5.65
N ILE A 94 6.78 2.69 -4.93
CA ILE A 94 7.67 1.67 -5.50
C ILE A 94 7.18 0.25 -5.16
N ASN A 95 6.41 0.09 -4.07
CA ASN A 95 5.97 -1.21 -3.60
C ASN A 95 4.65 -1.11 -2.82
N HIS A 96 3.53 -1.32 -3.50
CA HIS A 96 2.28 -1.82 -2.87
C HIS A 96 2.54 -3.00 -1.89
N ILE A 97 3.70 -3.64 -2.04
CA ILE A 97 4.25 -4.72 -1.22
C ILE A 97 4.77 -4.25 0.15
N PHE A 98 5.45 -3.11 0.27
CA PHE A 98 6.22 -2.80 1.50
C PHE A 98 5.30 -2.43 2.67
N CYS A 99 4.23 -1.70 2.42
CA CYS A 99 3.26 -1.43 3.47
C CYS A 99 2.40 -2.66 3.82
N ALA A 100 2.28 -3.65 2.92
CA ALA A 100 1.71 -4.95 3.26
C ALA A 100 2.65 -5.83 4.11
N PHE A 101 3.97 -5.54 4.12
CA PHE A 101 4.99 -6.28 4.86
C PHE A 101 5.48 -5.57 6.15
N MET A 102 5.44 -4.24 6.26
CA MET A 102 5.82 -3.48 7.46
C MET A 102 4.72 -3.38 8.54
N VAL A 103 3.63 -4.14 8.39
CA VAL A 103 2.68 -4.41 9.49
C VAL A 103 3.11 -5.67 10.29
N TYR A 104 4.31 -6.20 10.02
CA TYR A 104 4.92 -7.32 10.76
C TYR A 104 6.11 -6.85 11.59
#